data_AF-A0A7H9AKW0-F1
#
_entry.id   AF-A0A7H9AKW0-F1
#
_cell.length_a   1.000
_cell.length_b   1.000
_cell.length_c   1.000
_cell.angle_alpha   90.00
_cell.angle_beta   90.00
_cell.angle_gamma   90.00
#
_symmetry.space_group_name_H-M   'P 1'
#
loop_
_entity.id
_entity.type
_entity.pdbx_description
1 polymer ?
#
loop_
_entity_poly.entity_id
_entity_poly.type
_entity_poly.pdbx_seq_one_letter_code
_entity_poly.pdbx_strand_id
1 'polypeptide(L)'
;MGILSKITKLRRNRKFEYSPRYFDDKGKGNPFKLEHKFDEYRTTVGSNRGLKTKFNNVLQDTKRKGDRNLKIRMVVILSILILICLYLLDFDLSIFFS
;
A
#
# COMPACT_ATOMS: atom_id res chain seq x y z
N MET A 1 22.20 25.35 -2.53
CA MET A 1 21.01 24.48 -2.76
C MET A 1 20.83 24.33 -4.27
N GLY A 2 21.17 23.17 -4.86
CA GLY A 2 21.27 23.03 -6.32
C GLY A 2 19.93 23.11 -7.06
N ILE A 3 19.98 23.50 -8.35
CA ILE A 3 18.85 23.65 -9.28
C ILE A 3 17.95 22.40 -9.31
N LEU A 4 18.53 21.20 -9.21
CA LEU A 4 17.82 19.92 -9.11
C LEU A 4 16.84 19.82 -7.94
N SER A 5 17.14 20.45 -6.81
CA SER A 5 16.25 20.44 -5.64
C SER A 5 14.99 21.27 -5.88
N LYS A 6 15.02 22.24 -6.79
CA LYS A 6 13.90 23.13 -7.10
C LYS A 6 12.86 22.43 -8.00
N ILE A 7 13.32 21.52 -8.87
CA ILE A 7 12.46 20.76 -9.80
C ILE A 7 11.84 19.52 -9.13
N THR A 8 12.55 18.87 -8.20
CA THR A 8 12.08 17.64 -7.55
C THR A 8 11.21 17.89 -6.31
N LYS A 9 11.20 19.12 -5.78
CA LYS A 9 10.47 19.50 -4.56
C LYS A 9 9.08 20.08 -4.89
N LEU A 10 8.10 19.19 -5.02
CA LEU A 10 6.67 19.56 -5.07
C LEU A 10 6.24 20.18 -3.73
N ARG A 11 5.41 21.23 -3.81
CA ARG A 11 4.80 21.88 -2.65
C ARG A 11 3.97 20.86 -1.86
N ARG A 12 4.10 20.85 -0.53
CA ARG A 12 3.26 20.00 0.34
C ARG A 12 1.89 20.68 0.53
N ASN A 13 0.83 19.88 0.70
CA ASN A 13 -0.49 20.39 1.07
C ASN A 13 -0.43 21.08 2.44
N ARG A 14 -1.20 22.16 2.59
CA ARG A 14 -1.38 22.84 3.88
C ARG A 14 -2.18 21.89 4.78
N LYS A 15 -1.71 21.69 6.01
CA LYS A 15 -2.41 20.93 7.05
C LYS A 15 -2.88 21.91 8.11
N PHE A 16 -4.10 21.75 8.58
CA PHE A 16 -4.62 22.53 9.69
C PHE A 16 -4.22 21.82 10.99
N GLU A 17 -3.44 22.51 11.83
CA GLU A 17 -2.98 21.99 13.11
C GLU A 17 -3.66 22.79 14.22
N TYR A 18 -4.57 22.14 14.93
CA TYR A 18 -5.24 22.72 16.09
C TYR A 18 -4.57 22.20 17.36
N SER A 19 -4.24 23.07 18.30
CA SER A 19 -3.73 22.66 19.62
C SER A 19 -4.67 23.16 20.71
N PRO A 20 -5.49 22.29 21.31
CA PRO A 20 -6.38 22.66 22.39
C PRO A 20 -5.62 23.08 23.66
N ARG A 21 -6.03 24.19 24.30
CA ARG A 21 -5.32 24.79 25.44
C ARG A 21 -5.29 23.95 26.72
N TYR A 22 -6.33 23.13 26.95
CA TYR A 22 -6.53 22.36 28.19
C TYR A 22 -6.54 20.84 27.98
N PHE A 23 -6.17 20.39 26.79
CA PHE A 23 -6.19 18.98 26.47
C PHE A 23 -4.78 18.43 26.60
N ASP A 24 -4.60 17.48 27.51
CA ASP A 24 -3.38 16.69 27.59
C ASP A 24 -3.54 15.46 26.69
N ASP A 25 -2.78 15.47 25.62
CA ASP A 25 -2.75 14.39 24.66
C ASP A 25 -1.93 13.24 25.25
N LYS A 26 -2.61 12.31 25.93
CA LYS A 26 -2.04 11.09 26.57
C LYS A 26 -1.45 10.10 25.54
N GLY A 27 -0.69 10.60 24.56
CA GLY A 27 -0.10 9.87 23.45
C GLY A 27 -1.08 9.39 22.39
N LYS A 28 -2.33 9.88 22.37
CA LYS A 28 -3.40 9.39 21.47
C LYS A 28 -3.66 10.28 20.25
N GLY A 29 -3.00 11.42 20.14
CA GLY A 29 -3.20 12.40 19.08
C GLY A 29 -4.31 13.41 19.41
N ASN A 30 -4.24 14.56 18.74
CA ASN A 30 -5.26 15.61 18.85
C ASN A 30 -6.64 15.09 18.37
N PRO A 31 -7.69 15.08 19.22
CA PRO A 31 -9.02 14.59 18.85
C PRO A 31 -9.72 15.49 17.81
N PHE A 32 -9.25 16.72 17.63
CA PHE A 32 -9.78 17.68 16.66
C PHE A 32 -9.00 17.68 15.33
N LYS A 33 -8.10 16.73 15.13
CA LYS A 33 -7.34 16.62 13.90
C LYS A 33 -8.28 16.19 12.77
N LEU A 34 -8.32 16.98 11.71
CA LEU A 34 -9.09 16.69 10.50
C LEU A 34 -8.38 15.58 9.70
N GLU A 35 -8.57 14.33 10.11
CA GLU A 35 -8.05 13.16 9.38
C GLU A 35 -9.19 12.24 8.93
N HIS A 36 -8.99 11.59 7.79
CA HIS A 36 -9.91 10.56 7.34
C HIS A 36 -9.68 9.27 8.14
N LYS A 37 -10.74 8.49 8.40
CA LYS A 37 -10.67 7.20 9.12
C LYS A 37 -9.64 6.21 8.55
N PHE A 38 -9.29 6.35 7.27
CA PHE A 38 -8.33 5.49 6.58
C PHE A 38 -6.93 6.08 6.43
N ASP A 39 -6.70 7.32 6.87
CA ASP A 39 -5.40 7.96 6.69
C ASP A 39 -4.29 7.28 7.50
N GLU A 40 -4.62 6.70 8.65
CA GLU A 40 -3.68 5.90 9.47
C GLU A 40 -3.21 4.62 8.77
N TYR A 41 -4.05 4.05 7.89
CA TYR A 41 -3.75 2.79 7.20
C TYR A 41 -3.09 3.01 5.85
N ARG A 42 -2.96 4.26 5.39
CA ARG A 42 -2.38 4.56 4.08
C ARG A 42 -0.89 4.84 4.21
N THR A 43 -0.07 3.87 3.81
CA THR A 43 1.39 4.04 3.69
C THR A 43 1.79 4.81 2.42
N THR A 44 0.86 4.99 1.48
CA THR A 44 1.11 5.54 0.14
C THR A 44 0.83 7.04 -0.01
N VAL A 45 -0.02 7.65 0.83
CA VAL A 45 -0.30 9.09 0.77
C VAL A 45 0.52 9.85 1.81
N GLY A 46 1.27 10.84 1.35
CA GLY A 46 2.16 11.63 2.20
C GLY A 46 3.53 11.84 1.56
N SER A 47 4.36 12.66 2.21
CA SER A 47 5.69 13.03 1.72
C SER A 47 6.71 11.89 1.83
N ASN A 48 6.47 10.76 1.16
CA ASN A 48 7.44 9.68 0.95
C ASN A 48 8.48 10.08 -0.13
N ARG A 49 9.12 11.23 0.06
CA ARG A 49 10.22 11.70 -0.77
C ARG A 49 11.50 11.01 -0.34
N GLY A 50 11.97 10.08 -1.17
CA GLY A 50 13.26 9.41 -1.00
C GLY A 50 13.18 7.93 -1.38
N LEU A 51 14.18 7.45 -2.14
CA LEU A 51 14.32 6.03 -2.47
C LEU A 51 14.43 5.19 -1.18
N LYS A 52 15.22 5.64 -0.21
CA LYS A 52 15.37 4.98 1.10
C LYS A 52 14.03 4.73 1.81
N THR A 53 13.17 5.75 1.88
CA THR A 53 11.86 5.62 2.53
C THR A 53 10.95 4.66 1.78
N LYS A 54 10.97 4.69 0.43
CA LYS A 54 10.22 3.73 -0.39
C LYS A 54 10.67 2.29 -0.14
N PHE A 55 11.98 2.02 -0.14
CA PHE A 55 12.52 0.69 0.15
C PHE A 55 12.15 0.21 1.55
N ASN A 56 12.26 1.08 2.56
CA ASN A 56 11.91 0.72 3.93
C ASN A 56 10.41 0.42 4.08
N ASN A 57 9.55 1.20 3.42
CA ASN A 57 8.10 0.97 3.43
C ASN A 57 7.75 -0.35 2.74
N VAL A 58 8.35 -0.65 1.59
CA VAL A 58 8.15 -1.96 0.90
C VAL A 58 8.61 -3.12 1.78
N LEU A 59 9.73 -2.98 2.49
CA LEU A 59 10.20 -4.00 3.43
C LEU A 59 9.26 -4.16 4.64
N GLN A 60 8.62 -3.09 5.10
CA GLN A 60 7.62 -3.17 6.17
C GLN A 60 6.30 -3.78 5.66
N ASP A 61 5.86 -3.40 4.46
CA ASP A 61 4.63 -3.92 3.85
C ASP A 61 4.73 -5.42 3.55
N THR A 62 5.91 -5.92 3.15
CA THR A 62 6.16 -7.35 2.94
C THR A 62 6.12 -8.18 4.24
N LYS A 63 6.43 -7.56 5.40
CA LYS A 63 6.28 -8.21 6.71
C LYS A 63 4.83 -8.27 7.17
N ARG A 64 3.92 -7.51 6.56
CA ARG A 64 2.51 -7.53 6.91
C ARG A 64 1.90 -8.84 6.43
N LYS A 65 1.55 -9.72 7.38
CA LYS A 65 0.88 -10.99 7.09
C LYS A 65 -0.48 -10.68 6.47
N GLY A 66 -0.60 -10.89 5.15
CA GLY A 66 -1.87 -10.84 4.44
C GLY A 66 -2.78 -12.01 4.84
N ASP A 67 -4.08 -11.89 4.56
CA ASP A 67 -5.05 -12.95 4.87
C ASP A 67 -4.76 -14.19 4.03
N ARG A 68 -4.42 -15.29 4.73
CA ARG A 68 -4.11 -16.58 4.11
C ARG A 68 -5.32 -17.12 3.34
N ASN A 69 -6.54 -16.87 3.82
CA ASN A 69 -7.76 -17.34 3.18
C ASN A 69 -7.96 -16.65 1.83
N LEU A 70 -7.69 -15.35 1.75
CA LEU A 70 -7.77 -14.61 0.49
C LEU A 70 -6.78 -15.15 -0.55
N LYS A 71 -5.54 -15.44 -0.14
CA LYS A 71 -4.52 -16.02 -1.02
C LYS A 71 -4.95 -17.39 -1.56
N ILE A 72 -5.47 -18.26 -0.69
CA ILE A 72 -5.93 -19.59 -1.09
C ILE A 72 -7.12 -19.48 -2.05
N ARG A 73 -8.13 -18.66 -1.72
CA ARG A 73 -9.29 -18.44 -2.61
C ARG A 73 -8.88 -17.91 -3.98
N MET A 74 -7.96 -16.94 -4.02
CA MET A 74 -7.43 -16.41 -5.29
C MET A 74 -6.78 -17.51 -6.14
N VAL A 75 -5.90 -18.33 -5.55
CA VAL A 75 -5.23 -19.43 -6.25
C VAL A 75 -6.23 -20.46 -6.76
N VAL A 76 -7.22 -20.83 -5.94
CA VAL A 76 -8.27 -21.78 -6.32
C VAL A 76 -9.08 -21.25 -7.51
N ILE A 77 -9.56 -20.00 -7.44
CA ILE A 77 -10.32 -19.38 -8.54
C ILE A 77 -9.49 -19.33 -9.83
N LEU A 78 -8.22 -18.93 -9.72
CA LEU A 78 -7.31 -18.85 -10.87
C LEU A 78 -7.09 -20.23 -11.50
N SER A 79 -6.85 -21.27 -10.69
CA SER A 79 -6.65 -22.63 -11.19
C SER A 79 -7.89 -23.18 -11.91
N ILE A 80 -9.09 -22.94 -11.40
CA ILE A 80 -10.34 -23.36 -12.04
C ILE A 80 -10.52 -22.63 -13.37
N LEU A 81 -10.27 -21.33 -13.42
CA LEU A 81 -10.39 -20.55 -14.65
C LEU A 81 -9.43 -21.04 -15.74
N ILE A 82 -8.18 -21.34 -15.36
CA ILE A 82 -7.18 -21.90 -16.28
C ILE A 82 -7.64 -23.27 -16.79
N LEU A 83 -8.13 -24.15 -15.91
CA LEU A 83 -8.63 -25.47 -16.33
C LEU A 83 -9.79 -25.37 -17.32
N ILE A 84 -10.74 -24.46 -17.08
CA ILE A 84 -11.86 -24.22 -18.01
C ILE A 84 -11.33 -23.70 -19.36
N CYS A 85 -10.38 -22.77 -19.34
CA CYS A 85 -9.77 -22.24 -20.55
C CYS A 85 -9.04 -23.34 -21.36
N LEU A 86 -8.24 -24.17 -20.68
CA LEU A 86 -7.53 -25.29 -21.28
C LEU A 86 -8.51 -26.32 -21.88
N TYR A 87 -9.61 -26.60 -21.19
CA TYR A 87 -10.65 -27.52 -21.66
C TYR A 87 -11.36 -27.00 -22.93
N LEU A 88 -11.73 -25.72 -22.97
CA LEU A 88 -12.39 -25.13 -24.13
C LEU A 88 -11.50 -25.08 -25.37
N LEU A 89 -10.19 -24.95 -25.18
CA LEU A 89 -9.20 -24.86 -26.25
C LEU A 89 -8.64 -26.23 -26.66
N ASP A 90 -9.04 -27.31 -25.98
CA ASP A 90 -8.47 -28.66 -26.14
C ASP A 90 -6.94 -28.64 -26.10
N PHE A 91 -6.39 -27.85 -25.15
CA PHE A 91 -4.97 -27.55 -25.11
C PHE A 91 -4.16 -28.71 -24.52
N ASP A 92 -3.21 -29.23 -25.28
CA ASP A 92 -2.33 -30.32 -24.83
C ASP A 92 -1.21 -29.82 -23.90
N LEU A 93 -1.24 -30.24 -22.63
CA LEU A 93 -0.22 -29.91 -21.62
C LEU A 93 1.07 -30.75 -21.78
N SER A 94 1.02 -31.83 -22.54
CA SER A 94 2.16 -32.75 -22.74
C SER A 94 3.32 -32.08 -23.48
N ILE A 95 3.03 -31.02 -24.25
CA ILE A 95 4.02 -30.22 -25.00
C ILE A 95 5.10 -29.59 -24.11
N PHE A 96 4.83 -29.39 -22.82
CA PHE A 96 5.78 -28.79 -21.88
C PHE A 96 6.67 -29.79 -21.14
N PHE A 97 6.37 -31.09 -21.24
CA PHE A 97 7.09 -32.15 -20.52
C PHE A 97 7.86 -33.10 -21.44
N SER A 98 7.85 -32.82 -22.75
CA SER A 98 8.67 -33.50 -23.76
C SER A 98 10.05 -32.86 -23.91
#